data_AF-A0A5E4IAX1-F1
#
_entry.id   AF-A0A5E4IAX1-F1
#
_cell.length_a   1.000
_cell.length_b   1.000
_cell.length_c   1.000
_cell.angle_alpha   90.00
_cell.angle_beta   90.00
_cell.angle_gamma   90.00
#
_symmetry.space_group_name_H-M   'P 1'
#
loop_
_entity.id
_entity.type
_entity.pdbx_description
1 polymer ?
#
loop_
_entity_poly.entity_id
_entity_poly.type
_entity_poly.pdbx_seq_one_letter_code
_entity_poly.pdbx_strand_id
1 'polypeptide(L)'
;MWLITTLVAAIGVTILWHVAPKIYKLEILSLMLWGSSIMILVDHLLAYDGRAFVEMETGGLITNSIVLGIVMLIPVLIIWITVLIIKKPKKNIEWR
;
A
#
# COMPACT_ATOMS: atom_id res chain seq x y z
N MET A 1 -6.12 8.49 9.73
CA MET A 1 -6.81 7.61 8.74
C MET A 1 -5.91 6.93 7.70
N TRP A 2 -4.62 7.29 7.58
CA TRP A 2 -3.76 6.69 6.56
C TRP A 2 -3.47 5.20 6.81
N LEU A 3 -3.51 4.75 8.07
CA LEU A 3 -3.50 3.33 8.42
C LEU A 3 -4.64 2.56 7.76
N ILE A 4 -5.85 3.12 7.75
CA ILE A 4 -7.02 2.47 7.15
C ILE A 4 -6.86 2.44 5.63
N THR A 5 -6.42 3.54 5.01
CA THR A 5 -6.23 3.57 3.56
C THR A 5 -5.14 2.61 3.08
N THR A 6 -4.03 2.48 3.80
CA THR A 6 -2.95 1.54 3.44
C THR A 6 -3.38 0.10 3.66
N LEU A 7 -4.14 -0.19 4.72
CA LEU A 7 -4.70 -1.51 4.99
C LEU A 7 -5.72 -1.93 3.93
N VAL A 8 -6.64 -1.03 3.54
CA VAL A 8 -7.61 -1.27 2.46
C VAL A 8 -6.87 -1.52 1.14
N ALA A 9 -5.82 -0.75 0.85
CA ALA A 9 -4.98 -0.99 -0.32
C ALA A 9 -4.28 -2.36 -0.27
N ALA A 10 -3.73 -2.74 0.88
CA ALA A 10 -3.08 -4.05 1.08
C ALA A 10 -4.06 -5.21 0.84
N ILE A 11 -5.27 -5.11 1.39
CA ILE A 11 -6.35 -6.10 1.18
C ILE A 11 -6.75 -6.15 -0.29
N GLY A 12 -6.99 -5.00 -0.92
CA GLY A 12 -7.37 -4.91 -2.33
C GLY A 12 -6.32 -5.52 -3.25
N VAL A 13 -5.04 -5.24 -3.03
CA VAL A 13 -3.93 -5.84 -3.80
C VAL A 13 -3.78 -7.34 -3.50
N THR A 14 -4.05 -7.79 -2.28
CA THR A 14 -4.04 -9.23 -1.95
C THR A 14 -5.13 -9.99 -2.70
N ILE A 15 -6.35 -9.42 -2.75
CA ILE A 15 -7.46 -9.98 -3.52
C ILE A 15 -7.10 -9.99 -5.01
N LEU A 16 -6.59 -8.86 -5.53
CA LEU A 16 -6.20 -8.76 -6.93
C LEU A 16 -5.07 -9.72 -7.28
N TRP A 17 -4.12 -9.96 -6.37
CA TRP A 17 -3.07 -10.97 -6.56
C TRP A 17 -3.63 -12.39 -6.71
N HIS A 18 -4.74 -12.70 -6.04
CA HIS A 18 -5.37 -14.01 -6.14
C HIS A 18 -6.14 -14.20 -7.47
N VAL A 19 -6.70 -13.12 -8.02
CA VAL A 19 -7.52 -13.16 -9.24
C VAL A 19 -6.72 -12.87 -10.52
N ALA A 20 -5.72 -12.01 -10.44
CA ALA A 20 -4.99 -11.53 -11.61
C ALA A 20 -3.83 -12.48 -11.99
N PRO A 21 -3.39 -12.43 -13.26
CA PRO A 21 -2.22 -13.18 -13.71
C PRO A 21 -0.97 -12.83 -12.89
N LYS A 22 -0.20 -13.86 -12.49
CA LYS A 22 1.08 -13.71 -11.74
C LYS A 22 2.13 -12.88 -12.47
N ILE A 23 1.89 -12.58 -13.75
CA ILE A 23 2.65 -11.72 -14.64
C ILE A 23 2.86 -10.32 -14.03
N TYR A 24 1.89 -9.81 -13.25
CA TYR A 24 1.93 -8.48 -12.66
C TYR A 24 2.68 -8.35 -11.33
N LYS A 25 3.30 -9.44 -10.84
CA LYS A 25 4.11 -9.45 -9.59
C LYS A 25 3.42 -8.77 -8.41
N LEU A 26 2.11 -8.95 -8.30
CA LEU A 26 1.30 -8.35 -7.25
C LEU A 26 1.67 -8.88 -5.86
N GLU A 27 2.33 -10.04 -5.77
CA GLU A 27 2.97 -10.54 -4.54
C GLU A 27 3.92 -9.51 -3.91
N ILE A 28 4.74 -8.83 -4.73
CA ILE A 28 5.72 -7.84 -4.25
C ILE A 28 4.97 -6.59 -3.78
N LEU A 29 3.96 -6.14 -4.54
CA LEU A 29 3.14 -4.99 -4.15
C LEU A 29 2.37 -5.26 -2.85
N SER A 30 1.80 -6.45 -2.72
CA SER A 30 1.09 -6.91 -1.52
C SER A 30 2.01 -6.88 -0.30
N LEU A 31 3.22 -7.45 -0.40
CA LEU A 31 4.20 -7.45 0.69
C LEU A 31 4.62 -6.04 1.10
N MET A 32 4.83 -5.13 0.13
CA MET A 32 5.16 -3.74 0.42
C MET A 32 4.01 -3.04 1.17
N LEU A 33 2.76 -3.22 0.73
CA LEU A 33 1.60 -2.58 1.36
C LEU A 33 1.30 -3.14 2.75
N TRP A 34 1.47 -4.45 2.97
CA TRP A 34 1.38 -5.06 4.29
C TRP A 34 2.50 -4.55 5.22
N GLY A 35 3.74 -4.49 4.73
CA GLY A 35 4.87 -3.92 5.48
C GLY A 35 4.63 -2.47 5.89
N SER A 36 4.17 -1.62 4.96
CA SER A 36 3.79 -0.23 5.28
C SER A 36 2.65 -0.15 6.29
N SER A 37 1.62 -0.99 6.16
CA SER A 37 0.49 -1.00 7.10
C SER A 37 0.91 -1.37 8.52
N ILE A 38 1.79 -2.38 8.66
CA ILE A 38 2.35 -2.79 9.95
C ILE A 38 3.24 -1.68 10.53
N MET A 39 4.11 -1.07 9.72
CA MET A 39 4.97 0.03 10.15
C MET A 39 4.15 1.20 10.69
N ILE A 40 3.09 1.60 9.98
CA ILE A 40 2.18 2.67 10.41
C ILE A 40 1.42 2.29 11.69
N LEU A 41 1.00 1.02 11.82
CA LEU A 41 0.34 0.53 13.02
C LEU A 41 1.25 0.61 14.24
N VAL A 42 2.51 0.18 14.10
CA VAL A 42 3.50 0.24 15.18
C VAL A 42 3.81 1.69 15.55
N ASP A 43 3.96 2.57 14.56
CA ASP A 43 4.16 4.00 14.77
C ASP A 43 3.02 4.62 15.59
N HIS A 44 1.76 4.33 15.24
CA HIS A 44 0.60 4.78 16.03
C HIS A 44 0.57 4.18 17.43
N LEU A 45 0.91 2.89 17.57
CA LEU A 45 0.88 2.22 18.86
C LEU A 45 1.90 2.83 19.84
N LEU A 46 3.06 3.23 19.33
CA LEU A 46 4.11 3.89 20.12
C LEU A 46 3.81 5.37 20.39
N ALA A 47 3.19 6.07 19.44
CA ALA A 47 2.78 7.46 19.57
C ALA A 47 1.44 7.62 20.34
N TYR A 48 0.84 6.52 20.79
CA TYR A 48 -0.46 6.54 21.44
C TYR A 48 -0.37 7.13 22.86
N ASP A 49 -0.87 8.35 23.01
CA ASP A 49 -0.88 9.10 24.28
C ASP A 49 -2.28 9.12 24.93
N GLY A 50 -3.09 8.07 24.71
CA GLY A 50 -4.47 7.97 25.25
C GLY A 50 -5.54 8.77 24.50
N ARG A 51 -5.20 9.36 23.35
CA ARG A 51 -6.14 10.08 22.47
C ARG A 51 -6.86 9.14 21.50
N ALA A 52 -7.61 9.66 20.54
CA ALA A 52 -8.25 8.84 19.53
C ALA A 52 -7.19 8.10 18.67
N PHE A 53 -7.28 6.77 18.59
CA PHE A 53 -6.35 5.95 17.79
C PHE A 53 -6.49 6.21 16.27
N VAL A 54 -7.64 6.74 15.84
CA VAL A 54 -7.91 7.11 14.45
C VAL A 54 -8.24 8.60 14.40
N GLU A 55 -7.25 9.40 14.01
CA GLU A 55 -7.44 10.83 13.81
C GLU A 55 -7.87 11.13 12.36
N MET A 56 -8.78 12.10 12.21
CA MET A 56 -9.32 12.59 10.93
C MET A 56 -8.47 13.72 10.33
N GLU A 57 -7.79 14.49 11.19
CA GLU A 57 -6.97 15.63 10.82
C GLU A 57 -5.51 15.37 11.21
N THR A 58 -4.58 15.89 10.41
CA THR A 58 -3.14 15.76 10.64
C THR A 58 -2.51 17.13 10.82
N GLY A 59 -1.69 17.31 11.86
CA GLY A 59 -0.99 18.58 12.14
C GLY A 59 0.21 18.89 11.23
N GLY A 60 0.28 18.27 10.04
CA GLY A 60 1.42 18.35 9.12
C GLY A 60 1.11 19.12 7.84
N LEU A 61 2.00 18.98 6.84
CA LEU A 61 1.88 19.64 5.52
C LEU A 61 0.60 19.25 4.76
N ILE A 62 0.08 18.05 5.03
CA ILE A 62 -1.23 17.59 4.54
C ILE A 62 -2.14 17.55 5.75
N THR A 63 -3.19 18.34 5.73
CA THR A 63 -4.15 18.47 6.84
C THR A 63 -5.23 17.39 6.84
N ASN A 64 -5.47 16.77 5.68
CA ASN A 64 -6.43 15.68 5.52
C ASN A 64 -5.74 14.31 5.59
N SER A 65 -6.11 13.52 6.61
CA SER A 65 -5.55 12.20 6.87
C SER A 65 -5.76 11.18 5.75
N ILE A 66 -6.84 11.29 4.97
CA ILE A 66 -7.15 10.39 3.85
C ILE A 66 -6.23 10.73 2.67
N VAL A 67 -6.08 12.02 2.38
CA VAL A 67 -5.18 12.50 1.31
C VAL A 67 -3.74 12.08 1.61
N LEU A 68 -3.30 12.22 2.88
CA LEU A 68 -1.98 11.75 3.30
C LEU A 68 -1.79 10.27 3.02
N GLY A 69 -2.81 9.45 3.33
CA GLY A 69 -2.78 8.01 3.06
C GLY A 69 -2.68 7.66 1.58
N ILE A 70 -3.38 8.39 0.71
CA ILE A 70 -3.27 8.22 -0.75
C ILE A 70 -1.87 8.62 -1.23
N VAL A 71 -1.34 9.74 -0.75
CA VAL A 71 0.00 10.23 -1.13
C VAL A 71 1.09 9.23 -0.72
N MET A 72 0.94 8.56 0.42
CA MET A 72 1.86 7.51 0.87
C MET A 72 1.89 6.28 -0.05
N LEU A 73 0.84 6.02 -0.85
CA LEU A 73 0.84 4.91 -1.82
C LEU A 73 1.68 5.20 -3.06
N ILE A 74 1.87 6.48 -3.41
CA ILE A 74 2.62 6.90 -4.61
C ILE A 74 4.03 6.31 -4.65
N PRO A 75 4.90 6.46 -3.62
CA PRO A 75 6.25 5.89 -3.66
C PRO A 75 6.23 4.35 -3.76
N VAL A 76 5.28 3.69 -3.09
CA VAL A 76 5.13 2.22 -3.16
C VAL A 76 4.79 1.77 -4.59
N LEU A 77 3.87 2.47 -5.25
CA LEU A 77 3.48 2.19 -6.63
C LEU A 77 4.63 2.48 -7.61
N ILE A 78 5.41 3.55 -7.40
CA ILE A 78 6.59 3.87 -8.22
C ILE A 78 7.62 2.73 -8.15
N ILE A 79 7.91 2.22 -6.95
CA ILE A 79 8.83 1.10 -6.76
C ILE A 79 8.29 -0.16 -7.48
N TRP A 80 7.01 -0.45 -7.32
CA TRP A 80 6.39 -1.60 -7.99
C TRP A 80 6.44 -1.50 -9.52
N ILE A 81 6.12 -0.34 -10.10
CA ILE A 81 6.23 -0.08 -11.54
C ILE A 81 7.67 -0.28 -12.02
N THR A 82 8.64 0.20 -11.25
CA THR A 82 10.07 0.02 -11.56
C THR A 82 10.43 -1.47 -11.60
N VAL A 83 9.97 -2.26 -10.63
CA VAL A 83 10.16 -3.72 -10.60
C VAL A 83 9.51 -4.41 -11.79
N LEU A 84 8.31 -3.97 -12.20
CA LEU A 84 7.64 -4.51 -13.39
C LEU A 84 8.42 -4.26 -14.67
N ILE A 85 8.96 -3.05 -14.85
CA ILE A 85 9.74 -2.67 -16.03
C ILE A 85 11.03 -3.49 -16.11
N ILE A 86 11.77 -3.58 -14.99
CA ILE A 86 13.05 -4.31 -14.94
C ILE A 86 12.84 -5.80 -15.18
N LYS A 87 11.88 -6.41 -14.47
CA LYS A 87 11.65 -7.85 -14.53
C LYS A 87 10.77 -8.28 -15.70
N LYS A 88 10.66 -7.46 -16.76
CA LYS A 88 9.79 -7.60 -17.95
C LYS A 88 8.98 -8.89 -17.91
N PRO A 89 7.66 -8.85 -17.66
CA PRO A 89 6.86 -10.06 -17.68
C PRO A 89 7.13 -10.83 -18.97
N LYS A 90 7.67 -12.06 -18.85
CA LYS A 90 7.91 -12.92 -20.00
C LYS A 90 6.60 -12.97 -20.80
N LYS A 91 6.67 -12.51 -22.04
CA LYS A 91 5.55 -12.45 -22.97
C LYS A 91 5.18 -13.87 -23.44
N ASN A 92 4.74 -14.74 -22.52
CA ASN A 92 3.95 -15.91 -22.87
C ASN A 92 2.48 -15.51 -22.72
N ILE A 93 2.04 -14.63 -23.62
CA ILE A 93 0.63 -14.41 -23.87
C ILE A 93 0.21 -15.54 -24.81
N GLU A 94 0.14 -16.77 -24.29
CA GLU A 94 -0.60 -17.84 -24.97
C GLU A 94 -2.08 -17.60 -24.65
N TRP A 95 -2.77 -16.99 -25.60
CA TRP A 95 -4.23 -17.05 -25.66
C TRP A 95 -4.60 -18.52 -25.88
N ARG A 96 -5.14 -19.17 -24.84
CA ARG A 96 -5.82 -20.46 -24.93
C ARG A 96 -7.22 -20.31 -24.37
#